data_AF-W9S836-F1
#
_entry.id   AF-W9S836-F1
#
_cell.length_a   1.000
_cell.length_b   1.000
_cell.length_c   1.000
_cell.angle_alpha   90.00
_cell.angle_beta   90.00
_cell.angle_gamma   90.00
#
_symmetry.space_group_name_H-M   'P 1'
#
loop_
_entity.id
_entity.type
_entity.pdbx_description
1 polymer ?
#
loop_
_entity_poly.entity_id
_entity_poly.type
_entity_poly.pdbx_seq_one_letter_code
_entity_poly.pdbx_strand_id
1 'polypeptide(L)'
;MTSEEGRVHPDCRNASNPYHECSDYCFKVIAEAKARMPQNQSVFNQKTLYNAYKKRTKNVEVDLEEYNRMKEADPEFYREASSLQYGKAPKISEEKIDKMVKELKDRDAKRNSFSRRRRFHEEKDIDSINDRNEHFNKKIERAFGKYTLEIKNNLERGTALPD
;
A
#
# COMPACT_ATOMS: atom_id res chain seq x y z
N MET A 1 -10.27 38.38 -23.30
CA MET A 1 -8.93 38.00 -22.79
C MET A 1 -9.12 37.47 -21.38
N THR A 2 -8.97 36.15 -21.25
CA THR A 2 -8.90 35.26 -20.06
C THR A 2 -9.43 35.72 -18.70
N SER A 3 -10.49 35.04 -18.26
CA SER A 3 -11.21 35.14 -16.99
C SER A 3 -10.36 34.78 -15.76
N GLU A 4 -10.59 35.52 -14.67
CA GLU A 4 -9.95 35.41 -13.36
C GLU A 4 -10.47 34.20 -12.56
N GLU A 5 -9.89 33.02 -12.78
CA GLU A 5 -10.09 31.87 -11.88
C GLU A 5 -8.99 31.84 -10.81
N GLY A 6 -9.32 32.42 -9.64
CA GLY A 6 -8.77 32.17 -8.28
C GLY A 6 -7.26 31.93 -8.09
N ARG A 7 -6.55 32.88 -7.46
CA ARG A 7 -5.15 32.72 -6.95
C ARG A 7 -5.00 31.71 -5.80
N VAL A 8 -6.11 31.13 -5.32
CA VAL A 8 -6.13 30.22 -4.17
C VAL A 8 -6.38 28.81 -4.62
N HIS A 9 -5.44 27.92 -4.28
CA HIS A 9 -5.57 26.50 -4.60
C HIS A 9 -6.77 25.89 -3.84
N PRO A 10 -7.65 25.09 -4.49
CA PRO A 10 -8.84 24.50 -3.85
C PRO A 10 -8.54 23.68 -2.59
N ASP A 11 -7.41 22.96 -2.58
CA ASP A 11 -6.94 22.20 -1.41
C ASP A 11 -6.20 23.04 -0.34
N CYS A 12 -6.17 24.37 -0.45
CA CYS A 12 -5.51 25.21 0.55
C CYS A 12 -6.30 25.25 1.85
N ARG A 13 -5.62 25.10 3.00
CA ARG A 13 -6.25 25.24 4.34
C ARG A 13 -6.96 26.58 4.53
N ASN A 14 -6.51 27.62 3.82
CA ASN A 14 -7.06 28.96 3.87
C ASN A 14 -7.99 29.27 2.68
N ALA A 15 -8.44 28.25 1.93
CA ALA A 15 -9.30 28.41 0.76
C ALA A 15 -10.65 29.08 1.06
N SER A 16 -11.12 29.00 2.30
CA SER A 16 -12.37 29.64 2.74
C SER A 16 -12.25 31.15 2.94
N ASN A 17 -11.05 31.74 2.92
CA ASN A 17 -10.86 33.18 3.07
C ASN A 17 -10.83 33.87 1.69
N PRO A 18 -11.84 34.72 1.34
CA PRO A 18 -11.92 35.37 0.03
C PRO A 18 -10.77 36.31 -0.31
N TYR A 19 -10.02 36.78 0.69
CA TYR A 19 -8.87 37.68 0.51
C TYR A 19 -7.53 36.96 0.58
N HIS A 20 -7.53 35.64 0.76
CA HIS A 20 -6.28 34.89 0.80
C HIS A 20 -5.69 34.75 -0.61
N GLU A 21 -4.36 34.72 -0.70
CA GLU A 21 -3.62 34.33 -1.89
C GLU A 21 -2.60 33.26 -1.51
N CYS A 22 -2.56 32.15 -2.25
CA CYS A 22 -1.67 31.05 -1.90
C CYS A 22 -0.20 31.45 -2.10
N SER A 23 0.60 31.30 -1.05
CA SER A 23 2.06 31.45 -1.11
C SER A 23 2.74 30.10 -1.38
N ASP A 24 4.04 30.13 -1.69
CA ASP A 24 4.88 28.92 -1.84
C ASP A 24 4.79 27.97 -0.65
N TYR A 25 4.56 28.51 0.55
CA TYR A 25 4.33 27.71 1.74
C TYR A 25 3.01 26.92 1.65
N CYS A 26 1.94 27.54 1.19
CA CYS A 26 0.65 26.88 0.98
C CYS A 26 0.81 25.74 -0.05
N PHE A 27 1.53 25.99 -1.14
CA PHE A 27 1.81 24.97 -2.15
C PHE A 27 2.68 23.83 -1.63
N LYS A 28 3.71 24.11 -0.81
CA LYS A 28 4.53 23.07 -0.14
C LYS A 28 3.70 22.21 0.79
N VAL A 29 2.85 22.80 1.63
CA VAL A 29 1.97 22.07 2.56
C VAL A 29 0.96 21.21 1.79
N ILE A 30 0.38 21.72 0.71
CA ILE A 30 -0.52 20.95 -0.16
C ILE A 30 0.23 19.79 -0.83
N ALA A 31 1.44 20.02 -1.33
CA ALA A 31 2.27 18.98 -1.94
C ALA A 31 2.66 17.89 -0.93
N GLU A 32 3.04 18.26 0.29
CA GLU A 32 3.31 17.32 1.38
C GLU A 32 2.05 16.54 1.78
N ALA A 33 0.89 17.19 1.86
CA ALA A 33 -0.38 16.54 2.14
C ALA A 33 -0.76 15.54 1.02
N LYS A 34 -0.59 15.90 -0.25
CA LYS A 34 -0.80 15.02 -1.42
C LYS A 34 0.20 13.87 -1.48
N ALA A 35 1.44 14.09 -1.03
CA ALA A 35 2.45 13.04 -0.90
C ALA A 35 2.16 12.08 0.27
N ARG A 36 1.52 12.58 1.34
CA ARG A 36 1.03 11.78 2.48
C ARG A 36 -0.29 11.09 2.21
N MET A 37 -1.14 11.63 1.33
CA MET A 37 -2.34 10.95 0.89
C MET A 37 -1.95 9.64 0.22
N PRO A 38 -2.56 8.51 0.61
CA PRO A 38 -2.29 7.23 -0.03
C PRO A 38 -2.79 7.31 -1.48
N GLN A 39 -1.88 7.61 -2.39
CA GLN A 39 -2.06 7.48 -3.83
C GLN A 39 -2.66 6.10 -4.09
N ASN A 40 -3.84 6.06 -4.74
CA ASN A 40 -4.67 4.88 -4.99
C ASN A 40 -3.85 3.58 -4.95
N GLN A 41 -3.86 2.93 -3.78
CA GLN A 41 -2.81 2.02 -3.37
C GLN A 41 -3.15 0.62 -3.85
N SER A 42 -3.12 0.43 -5.17
CA SER A 42 -3.07 -0.91 -5.74
C SER A 42 -1.85 -1.62 -5.16
N VAL A 43 -2.10 -2.78 -4.54
CA VAL A 43 -1.04 -3.68 -4.02
C VAL A 43 -0.10 -4.20 -5.12
N PHE A 44 -0.43 -3.93 -6.39
CA PHE A 44 0.33 -4.29 -7.58
C PHE A 44 1.06 -3.11 -8.22
N ASN A 45 1.07 -1.93 -7.60
CA ASN A 45 1.86 -0.80 -8.10
C ASN A 45 3.37 -1.12 -8.05
N GLN A 46 4.13 -0.72 -9.07
CA GLN A 46 5.59 -0.86 -9.15
C GLN A 46 6.32 -0.50 -7.84
N LYS A 47 5.94 0.60 -7.17
CA LYS A 47 6.54 1.01 -5.89
C LYS A 47 6.31 -0.01 -4.78
N THR A 48 5.12 -0.60 -4.71
CA THR A 48 4.78 -1.63 -3.70
C THR A 48 5.53 -2.94 -3.96
N LEU A 49 5.62 -3.36 -5.23
CA LEU A 49 6.38 -4.53 -5.65
C LEU A 49 7.87 -4.38 -5.36
N TYR A 50 8.45 -3.22 -5.69
CA TYR A 50 9.84 -2.89 -5.39
C TYR A 50 10.14 -2.90 -3.88
N ASN A 51 9.28 -2.28 -3.07
CA ASN A 51 9.45 -2.29 -1.62
C ASN A 51 9.36 -3.70 -1.03
N ALA A 52 8.47 -4.54 -1.57
CA ALA A 52 8.38 -5.95 -1.17
C ALA A 52 9.66 -6.70 -1.55
N TYR A 53 10.19 -6.49 -2.75
CA TYR A 53 11.47 -7.07 -3.19
C TYR A 53 12.63 -6.65 -2.30
N LYS A 54 12.79 -5.34 -2.05
CA LYS A 54 13.84 -4.78 -1.19
C LYS A 54 13.81 -5.34 0.23
N LYS A 55 12.62 -5.67 0.76
CA LYS A 55 12.49 -6.32 2.07
C LYS A 55 12.93 -7.79 2.02
N ARG A 56 12.64 -8.50 0.92
CA ARG A 56 13.06 -9.90 0.75
C ARG A 56 14.57 -10.02 0.62
N THR A 57 15.19 -9.19 -0.22
CA THR A 57 16.65 -9.25 -0.44
C THR A 57 17.46 -9.01 0.82
N LYS A 58 16.95 -8.23 1.78
CA LYS A 58 17.58 -8.03 3.09
C LYS A 58 17.63 -9.29 3.96
N ASN A 59 16.72 -10.23 3.75
CA ASN A 59 16.64 -11.46 4.54
C ASN A 59 17.37 -12.63 3.86
N VAL A 60 17.96 -12.41 2.68
CA VAL A 60 18.72 -13.45 1.98
C VAL A 60 20.10 -13.53 2.62
N GLU A 61 20.39 -14.66 3.26
CA GLU A 61 21.71 -14.98 3.78
C GLU A 61 22.61 -15.44 2.63
N VAL A 62 23.74 -14.75 2.43
CA VAL A 62 24.73 -15.07 1.39
C VAL A 62 25.95 -15.69 2.06
N ASP A 63 26.27 -16.92 1.67
CA ASP A 63 27.50 -17.59 2.08
C ASP A 63 28.65 -17.15 1.16
N LEU A 64 29.53 -16.30 1.71
CA LEU A 64 30.66 -15.72 0.98
C LEU A 64 31.76 -16.75 0.70
N GLU A 65 31.95 -17.74 1.58
CA GLU A 65 32.97 -18.78 1.41
C GLU A 65 32.62 -19.66 0.21
N GLU A 66 31.37 -20.17 0.19
CA GLU A 66 30.86 -20.94 -0.94
C GLU A 66 30.91 -20.15 -2.25
N TYR A 67 30.53 -18.87 -2.20
CA TYR A 67 30.59 -17.98 -3.35
C TYR A 67 32.02 -17.86 -3.90
N ASN A 68 33.02 -17.67 -3.03
CA ASN A 68 34.43 -17.57 -3.43
C ASN A 68 34.95 -18.89 -4.03
N ARG A 69 34.60 -20.04 -3.45
CA ARG A 69 34.94 -21.36 -4.02
C ARG A 69 34.36 -21.53 -5.42
N MET A 70 33.09 -21.18 -5.61
CA MET A 70 32.44 -21.26 -6.92
C MET A 70 33.09 -20.30 -7.94
N LYS A 71 33.49 -19.12 -7.49
CA LYS A 71 34.19 -18.12 -8.31
C LYS A 71 35.56 -18.60 -8.78
N GLU A 72 36.32 -19.28 -7.92
CA GLU A 72 37.63 -19.84 -8.29
C GLU A 72 37.51 -21.07 -9.19
N ALA A 73 36.46 -21.88 -8.99
CA ALA A 73 36.21 -23.09 -9.77
C ALA A 73 35.77 -22.82 -11.22
N ASP A 74 35.06 -21.71 -11.47
CA ASP A 74 34.54 -21.36 -12.79
C ASP A 74 35.26 -20.13 -13.39
N PRO A 75 36.13 -20.32 -14.40
CA PRO A 75 36.76 -19.20 -15.12
C PRO A 75 35.76 -18.27 -15.82
N GLU A 76 34.56 -18.77 -16.16
CA GLU A 76 33.46 -18.02 -16.76
C GLU A 76 32.38 -17.64 -15.71
N PHE A 77 32.78 -17.44 -14.44
CA PHE A 77 31.85 -17.15 -13.35
C PHE A 77 31.00 -15.89 -13.60
N TYR A 78 31.61 -14.83 -14.13
CA TYR A 78 30.93 -13.62 -14.55
C TYR A 78 30.51 -13.75 -16.02
N ARG A 79 29.26 -14.18 -16.23
CA ARG A 79 28.73 -14.47 -17.57
C ARG A 79 28.09 -13.25 -18.20
N GLU A 80 28.38 -13.05 -19.48
CA GLU A 80 27.71 -12.07 -20.33
C GLU A 80 26.34 -12.59 -20.82
N ALA A 81 25.47 -11.68 -21.28
CA ALA A 81 24.14 -12.02 -21.78
C ALA A 81 24.14 -13.02 -22.96
N SER A 82 25.27 -13.15 -23.67
CA SER A 82 25.48 -14.07 -24.79
C SER A 82 26.05 -15.45 -24.38
N SER A 83 26.33 -15.70 -23.11
CA SER A 83 26.91 -16.98 -22.66
C SER A 83 25.93 -18.15 -22.84
N LEU A 84 26.42 -19.25 -23.40
CA LEU A 84 25.63 -20.46 -23.71
C LEU A 84 25.53 -21.46 -22.53
N GLN A 85 26.00 -21.08 -21.33
CA GLN A 85 26.01 -21.96 -20.16
C GLN A 85 24.69 -21.97 -19.37
N TYR A 86 23.71 -21.17 -19.77
CA TYR A 86 22.37 -21.22 -19.21
C TYR A 86 21.77 -22.63 -19.38
N GLY A 87 21.28 -23.22 -18.28
CA GLY A 87 20.69 -24.57 -18.27
C GLY A 87 21.68 -25.73 -18.03
N LYS A 88 23.00 -25.49 -17.99
CA LYS A 88 24.02 -26.52 -17.67
C LYS A 88 24.47 -26.51 -16.21
N ALA A 89 23.80 -25.77 -15.34
CA ALA A 89 24.18 -25.65 -13.95
C ALA A 89 24.09 -27.01 -13.22
N PRO A 90 25.02 -27.31 -12.30
CA PRO A 90 24.96 -28.52 -11.49
C PRO A 90 23.69 -28.52 -10.63
N LYS A 91 23.25 -29.72 -10.24
CA LYS A 91 22.10 -29.86 -9.33
C LYS A 91 22.41 -29.14 -8.02
N ILE A 92 21.45 -28.34 -7.58
CA ILE A 92 21.52 -27.58 -6.33
C ILE A 92 21.42 -28.56 -5.15
N SER A 93 22.15 -28.30 -4.06
CA SER A 93 22.06 -29.10 -2.85
C SER A 93 20.68 -29.03 -2.20
N GLU A 94 20.26 -30.11 -1.54
CA GLU A 94 18.95 -30.21 -0.89
C GLU A 94 18.75 -29.10 0.16
N GLU A 95 19.79 -28.77 0.93
CA GLU A 95 19.75 -27.68 1.92
C GLU A 95 19.38 -26.31 1.31
N LYS A 96 19.89 -26.02 0.11
CA LYS A 96 19.59 -24.75 -0.61
C LYS A 96 18.15 -24.77 -1.11
N ILE A 97 17.63 -25.93 -1.52
CA ILE A 97 16.22 -26.12 -1.89
C ILE A 97 15.32 -25.93 -0.67
N ASP A 98 15.67 -26.49 0.48
CA ASP A 98 14.90 -26.35 1.72
C ASP A 98 14.83 -24.89 2.20
N LYS A 99 15.92 -24.14 2.08
CA LYS A 99 15.94 -22.69 2.34
C LYS A 99 14.95 -21.93 1.44
N MET A 100 14.89 -22.26 0.16
CA MET A 100 13.93 -21.68 -0.79
C MET A 100 12.48 -22.02 -0.40
N VAL A 101 12.20 -23.28 -0.08
CA VAL A 101 10.87 -23.75 0.33
C VAL A 101 10.43 -23.06 1.63
N LYS A 102 11.35 -22.86 2.58
CA LYS A 102 11.07 -22.12 3.82
C LYS A 102 10.65 -20.68 3.53
N GLU A 103 11.36 -19.97 2.63
CA GLU A 103 10.98 -18.61 2.24
C GLU A 103 9.57 -18.55 1.62
N LEU A 104 9.24 -19.52 0.76
CA LEU A 104 7.91 -19.59 0.15
C LEU A 104 6.80 -19.80 1.18
N LYS A 105 7.02 -20.69 2.17
CA LYS A 105 6.07 -20.92 3.27
C LYS A 105 5.89 -19.66 4.11
N ASP A 106 6.98 -18.96 4.44
CA ASP A 106 6.91 -17.69 5.19
C ASP A 106 6.16 -16.61 4.39
N ARG A 107 6.32 -16.59 3.07
CA ARG A 107 5.60 -15.68 2.17
C ARG A 107 4.11 -15.96 2.15
N ASP A 108 3.72 -17.22 2.11
CA ASP A 108 2.31 -17.63 2.14
C ASP A 108 1.66 -17.32 3.50
N ALA A 109 2.38 -17.55 4.61
CA ALA A 109 1.92 -17.15 5.94
C ALA A 109 1.69 -15.64 6.04
N LYS A 110 2.64 -14.84 5.53
CA LYS A 110 2.51 -13.38 5.47
C LYS A 110 1.31 -12.95 4.61
N ARG A 111 1.10 -13.58 3.45
CA ARG A 111 -0.04 -13.32 2.57
C ARG A 111 -1.38 -13.59 3.27
N ASN A 112 -1.49 -14.69 4.01
CA ASN A 112 -2.71 -15.04 4.74
C ASN A 112 -3.03 -14.02 5.84
N SER A 113 -2.00 -13.47 6.50
CA SER A 113 -2.13 -12.44 7.53
C SER A 113 -2.28 -11.00 7.00
N PHE A 114 -2.28 -10.79 5.67
CA PHE A 114 -2.26 -9.45 5.06
C PHE A 114 -3.52 -8.64 5.41
N SER A 115 -4.69 -9.29 5.38
CA SER A 115 -5.94 -8.67 5.83
C SER A 115 -6.14 -8.96 7.31
N ARG A 116 -5.89 -7.96 8.16
CA ARG A 116 -6.12 -8.07 9.59
C ARG A 116 -7.61 -7.89 9.90
N ARG A 117 -8.21 -8.84 10.60
CA ARG A 117 -9.58 -8.72 11.13
C ARG A 117 -9.62 -7.56 12.13
N ARG A 118 -10.58 -6.63 11.96
CA ARG A 118 -10.84 -5.55 12.92
C ARG A 118 -11.54 -6.14 14.16
N ARG A 119 -11.21 -5.65 15.36
CA ARG A 119 -11.88 -6.09 16.59
C ARG A 119 -13.38 -5.73 16.51
N PHE A 120 -14.22 -6.67 16.95
CA PHE A 120 -15.64 -6.43 17.15
C PHE A 120 -15.82 -5.63 18.45
N HIS A 121 -16.76 -4.68 18.44
CA HIS A 121 -17.10 -3.87 19.60
C HIS A 121 -18.58 -4.12 19.88
N GLU A 122 -18.89 -4.74 21.02
CA GLU A 122 -20.25 -5.14 21.38
C GLU A 122 -21.19 -3.97 21.64
N GLU A 123 -20.64 -2.80 21.99
CA GLU A 123 -21.39 -1.56 22.23
C GLU A 123 -21.88 -0.88 20.95
N LYS A 124 -21.44 -1.34 19.76
CA LYS A 124 -21.87 -0.72 18.50
C LYS A 124 -23.26 -1.19 18.12
N ASP A 125 -24.10 -0.23 17.73
CA ASP A 125 -25.40 -0.51 17.13
C ASP A 125 -25.25 -1.41 15.90
N ILE A 126 -26.05 -2.48 15.88
CA ILE A 126 -26.02 -3.49 14.84
C ILE A 126 -26.97 -3.07 13.73
N ASP A 127 -26.41 -2.60 12.61
CA ASP A 127 -27.13 -2.15 11.42
C ASP A 127 -27.44 -3.28 10.41
N SER A 128 -27.12 -4.53 10.76
CA SER A 128 -27.10 -5.66 9.83
C SER A 128 -27.69 -6.93 10.40
N ILE A 129 -28.34 -7.70 9.51
CA ILE A 129 -29.02 -8.96 9.84
C ILE A 129 -28.10 -10.17 9.67
N ASN A 130 -27.05 -10.07 8.82
CA ASN A 130 -26.10 -11.15 8.54
C ASN A 130 -24.69 -10.61 8.23
N ASP A 131 -23.66 -11.47 8.29
CA ASP A 131 -22.26 -11.08 8.06
C ASP A 131 -22.00 -10.47 6.66
N ARG A 132 -22.70 -10.96 5.63
CA ARG A 132 -22.55 -10.41 4.27
C ARG A 132 -23.13 -9.00 4.18
N ASN A 133 -24.24 -8.75 4.87
CA ASN A 133 -24.89 -7.46 4.99
C ASN A 133 -24.02 -6.50 5.80
N GLU A 134 -23.42 -6.95 6.92
CA GLU A 134 -22.47 -6.14 7.69
C GLU A 134 -21.26 -5.71 6.83
N HIS A 135 -20.73 -6.63 6.02
CA HIS A 135 -19.66 -6.30 5.07
C HIS A 135 -20.11 -5.32 3.98
N PHE A 136 -21.36 -5.41 3.51
CA PHE A 136 -21.94 -4.51 2.54
C PHE A 136 -22.16 -3.11 3.13
N ASN A 137 -22.77 -3.00 4.31
CA ASN A 137 -22.93 -1.75 5.06
C ASN A 137 -21.57 -1.08 5.29
N LYS A 138 -20.55 -1.84 5.75
CA LYS A 138 -19.17 -1.35 5.88
C LYS A 138 -18.57 -0.83 4.57
N LYS A 139 -18.99 -1.36 3.41
CA LYS A 139 -18.53 -0.90 2.09
C LYS A 139 -19.23 0.41 1.70
N ILE A 140 -20.54 0.50 1.94
CA ILE A 140 -21.33 1.72 1.72
C ILE A 140 -20.82 2.85 2.60
N GLU A 141 -20.64 2.62 3.90
CA GLU A 141 -20.07 3.60 4.84
C GLU A 141 -18.70 4.13 4.38
N ARG A 142 -17.82 3.25 3.86
CA ARG A 142 -16.51 3.68 3.34
C ARG A 142 -16.60 4.56 2.10
N ALA A 143 -17.57 4.32 1.22
CA ALA A 143 -17.72 5.03 -0.05
C ALA A 143 -18.54 6.32 0.12
N PHE A 144 -19.62 6.26 0.90
CA PHE A 144 -20.66 7.27 0.98
C PHE A 144 -20.74 7.98 2.33
N GLY A 145 -20.15 7.43 3.40
CA GLY A 145 -20.24 8.00 4.75
C GLY A 145 -19.75 9.45 4.86
N LYS A 146 -18.82 9.86 4.00
CA LYS A 146 -18.39 11.27 3.91
C LYS A 146 -19.52 12.20 3.44
N TYR A 147 -20.41 11.72 2.58
CA TYR A 147 -21.48 12.50 1.97
C TYR A 147 -22.80 12.37 2.73
N THR A 148 -23.00 11.29 3.49
CA THR A 148 -24.25 11.00 4.21
C THR A 148 -24.22 11.39 5.70
N LEU A 149 -23.21 12.15 6.14
CA LEU A 149 -23.04 12.53 7.54
C LEU A 149 -24.24 13.34 8.08
N GLU A 150 -24.74 14.31 7.31
CA GLU A 150 -25.91 15.11 7.69
C GLU A 150 -27.17 14.26 7.80
N ILE A 151 -27.37 13.32 6.86
CA ILE A 151 -28.50 12.39 6.88
C ILE A 151 -28.44 11.51 8.14
N LYS A 152 -27.25 11.02 8.50
CA LYS A 152 -27.05 10.21 9.70
C LYS A 152 -27.35 10.99 10.98
N ASN A 153 -26.83 12.22 11.08
CA ASN A 153 -27.09 13.10 12.22
C ASN A 153 -28.58 13.45 12.36
N ASN A 154 -29.29 13.64 11.24
CA ASN A 154 -30.72 13.91 11.23
C ASN A 154 -31.54 12.69 11.70
N LEU A 155 -31.14 11.48 11.30
CA LEU A 155 -31.76 10.23 11.78
C LEU A 155 -31.56 10.04 13.29
N GLU A 156 -30.37 10.33 13.81
CA GLU A 156 -30.08 10.25 15.25
C GLU A 156 -30.83 11.33 16.05
N ARG A 157 -31.05 12.52 15.47
CA ARG A 157 -31.86 13.60 16.07
C ARG A 157 -33.38 13.40 15.95
N GLY A 158 -33.85 12.64 14.96
CA GLY A 158 -35.27 12.48 14.64
C GLY A 158 -35.91 13.67 13.92
N THR A 159 -35.11 14.65 13.43
CA THR A 159 -35.58 15.83 12.69
C THR A 159 -34.65 16.16 11.51
N ALA A 160 -35.17 16.84 10.50
CA ALA A 160 -34.45 17.11 9.24
C ALA A 160 -33.83 18.52 9.15
N LEU A 161 -33.88 19.31 10.23
CA LEU A 161 -33.43 20.71 10.22
C LEU A 161 -31.98 20.82 10.71
N PRO A 162 -31.11 21.57 9.99
CA PRO A 162 -29.80 21.95 10.51
C PRO A 162 -29.95 22.97 11.64
N ASP A 163 -29.05 22.91 12.63
CA ASP A 163 -28.94 23.93 13.69
C ASP A 163 -28.55 25.31 13.12
#